data_AF-A0A2V8SZ85-F1
#
_entry.id   AF-A0A2V8SZ85-F1
#
_cell.length_a   1.000
_cell.length_b   1.000
_cell.length_c   1.000
_cell.angle_alpha   90.00
_cell.angle_beta   90.00
_cell.angle_gamma   90.00
#
_symmetry.space_group_name_H-M   'P 1'
#
loop_
_entity.id
_entity.type
_entity.pdbx_description
1 polymer ?
#
loop_
_entity_poly.entity_id
_entity_poly.type
_entity_poly.pdbx_seq_one_letter_code
_entity_poly.pdbx_strand_id
1 'polypeptide(L)'
;MNRLLIFTLCLFICSHNLIAQTSDTFDIATFTPPSGWKKQTKEEAVLFSIADDKKGTFALLTIYASGESSGDAKHDFESDWQEFIAGQLGVTSKPALEPVEKRDGWDVVTGGASFENKTGPSAVILRTFSGFGKRFSAAAIFNSQDSLPAIEAFASSINLKKSETKQSQAGSQPSITQFFWKQSQSRKDIGGYAGYSKNTYQFNADGTYQFSRVDFQNYSPKYYLENEEGTYKIAGNKMTITPKKSIFSSHKSRKDDAPLRSGNLELAVLQYSFEFMDLHNDGRWSLLLSPVNGVETKRDGVFSFQLNGEKRKTYSYSAVNANGELVP
;
A
#
# COMPACT_ATOMS: atom_id res chain seq x y z
N MET A 1 -11.12 -64.50 -56.15
CA MET A 1 -9.94 -63.67 -56.48
C MET A 1 -10.20 -62.24 -56.02
N ASN A 2 -9.25 -61.71 -55.25
CA ASN A 2 -9.09 -60.36 -54.67
C ASN A 2 -9.55 -59.19 -55.61
N ARG A 3 -9.95 -57.98 -55.17
CA ARG A 3 -9.30 -57.03 -54.24
C ARG A 3 -10.27 -55.90 -53.78
N LEU A 4 -9.86 -55.34 -52.64
CA LEU A 4 -10.31 -54.22 -51.80
C LEU A 4 -10.00 -52.80 -52.36
N LEU A 5 -10.83 -51.78 -52.07
CA LEU A 5 -10.51 -50.31 -51.91
C LEU A 5 -11.83 -49.52 -51.66
N ILE A 6 -12.25 -49.06 -50.47
CA ILE A 6 -11.80 -48.02 -49.50
C ILE A 6 -12.00 -46.54 -49.94
N PHE A 7 -12.96 -45.88 -49.25
CA PHE A 7 -13.09 -44.47 -48.75
C PHE A 7 -12.75 -43.27 -49.67
N THR A 8 -13.46 -42.13 -49.66
CA THR A 8 -13.48 -41.16 -48.53
C THR A 8 -14.53 -40.05 -48.74
N LEU A 9 -15.24 -39.71 -47.66
CA LEU A 9 -16.18 -38.61 -47.45
C LEU A 9 -15.43 -37.27 -47.24
N CYS A 10 -15.67 -36.26 -48.09
CA CYS A 10 -15.20 -34.88 -47.86
C CYS A 10 -16.27 -34.06 -47.13
N LEU A 11 -16.19 -34.06 -45.79
CA LEU A 11 -16.91 -33.12 -44.94
C LEU A 11 -16.08 -31.81 -44.88
N PHE A 12 -16.51 -30.78 -45.62
CA PHE A 12 -15.93 -29.44 -45.52
C PHE A 12 -16.38 -28.79 -44.20
N ILE A 13 -15.60 -29.01 -43.13
CA ILE A 13 -15.73 -28.26 -41.89
C ILE A 13 -14.98 -26.94 -42.10
N CYS A 14 -15.73 -25.84 -42.26
CA CYS A 14 -15.19 -24.49 -42.10
C CYS A 14 -14.73 -24.32 -40.65
N SER A 15 -13.48 -24.64 -40.38
CA SER A 15 -12.81 -24.29 -39.13
C SER A 15 -12.68 -22.77 -39.07
N HIS A 16 -13.59 -22.11 -38.36
CA HIS A 16 -13.33 -20.77 -37.86
C HIS A 16 -12.09 -20.85 -36.98
N ASN A 17 -10.96 -20.38 -37.47
CA ASN A 17 -9.80 -20.07 -36.63
C ASN A 17 -10.21 -18.91 -35.72
N LEU A 18 -10.89 -19.22 -34.62
CA LEU A 18 -10.84 -18.40 -33.42
C LEU A 18 -9.37 -18.41 -32.98
N ILE A 19 -8.60 -17.46 -33.50
CA ILE A 19 -7.33 -17.10 -32.86
C ILE A 19 -7.74 -16.50 -31.52
N ALA A 20 -7.83 -17.36 -30.50
CA ALA A 20 -7.86 -16.89 -29.13
C ALA A 20 -6.60 -16.04 -28.97
N GLN A 21 -6.76 -14.72 -28.83
CA GLN A 21 -5.62 -13.84 -28.60
C GLN A 21 -4.95 -14.30 -27.31
N THR A 22 -3.75 -14.84 -27.44
CA THR A 22 -2.95 -15.28 -26.31
C THR A 22 -2.60 -14.06 -25.47
N SER A 23 -2.82 -14.16 -24.16
CA SER A 23 -2.36 -13.16 -23.21
C SER A 23 -0.84 -13.03 -23.26
N ASP A 24 -0.37 -11.81 -23.12
CA ASP A 24 1.04 -11.46 -23.01
C ASP A 24 1.32 -11.00 -21.58
N THR A 25 2.59 -11.02 -21.17
CA THR A 25 2.98 -10.64 -19.82
C THR A 25 4.22 -9.78 -19.83
N PHE A 26 4.18 -8.70 -19.07
CA PHE A 26 5.30 -7.80 -18.84
C PHE A 26 5.28 -7.37 -17.38
N ASP A 27 6.41 -7.62 -16.70
CA ASP A 27 6.55 -7.38 -15.26
C ASP A 27 5.39 -8.01 -14.45
N ILE A 28 4.61 -7.23 -13.71
CA ILE A 28 3.49 -7.74 -12.90
C ILE A 28 2.18 -7.82 -13.69
N ALA A 29 2.13 -7.39 -14.94
CA ALA A 29 0.90 -7.30 -15.72
C ALA A 29 0.79 -8.40 -16.77
N THR A 30 -0.37 -9.06 -16.78
CA THR A 30 -0.83 -9.91 -17.87
C THR A 30 -1.96 -9.19 -18.60
N PHE A 31 -1.92 -9.15 -19.93
CA PHE A 31 -2.87 -8.39 -20.75
C PHE A 31 -3.07 -9.04 -22.11
N THR A 32 -4.09 -8.61 -22.86
CA THR A 32 -4.32 -9.08 -24.24
C THR A 32 -3.84 -8.00 -25.23
N PRO A 33 -2.79 -8.26 -26.03
CA PRO A 33 -2.33 -7.30 -27.03
C PRO A 33 -3.44 -6.93 -28.04
N PRO A 34 -3.55 -5.65 -28.42
CA PRO A 34 -4.53 -5.24 -29.43
C PRO A 34 -4.17 -5.85 -30.81
N SER A 35 -5.16 -6.40 -31.49
CA SER A 35 -4.97 -7.10 -32.76
C SER A 35 -4.48 -6.16 -33.85
N GLY A 36 -3.43 -6.56 -34.58
CA GLY A 36 -2.89 -5.80 -35.71
C GLY A 36 -1.98 -4.62 -35.34
N TRP A 37 -1.69 -4.40 -34.05
CA TRP A 37 -0.78 -3.35 -33.61
C TRP A 37 0.66 -3.84 -33.59
N LYS A 38 1.60 -2.96 -33.92
CA LYS A 38 3.04 -3.24 -33.87
C LYS A 38 3.53 -3.20 -32.42
N LYS A 39 4.10 -4.30 -31.93
CA LYS A 39 4.73 -4.39 -30.60
C LYS A 39 6.21 -4.00 -30.65
N GLN A 40 6.67 -3.25 -29.65
CA GLN A 40 8.08 -3.03 -29.35
C GLN A 40 8.32 -3.18 -27.85
N THR A 41 9.34 -3.94 -27.47
CA THR A 41 9.75 -4.10 -26.07
C THR A 41 11.07 -3.38 -25.83
N LYS A 42 11.12 -2.63 -24.73
CA LYS A 42 12.32 -2.02 -24.15
C LYS A 42 12.45 -2.51 -22.71
N GLU A 43 13.60 -2.24 -22.08
CA GLU A 43 13.89 -2.67 -20.71
C GLU A 43 12.82 -2.22 -19.70
N GLU A 44 12.36 -0.97 -19.79
CA GLU A 44 11.41 -0.39 -18.84
C GLU A 44 9.97 -0.25 -19.37
N ALA A 45 9.70 -0.67 -20.61
CA ALA A 45 8.37 -0.51 -21.19
C ALA A 45 8.06 -1.45 -22.37
N VAL A 46 6.77 -1.75 -22.55
CA VAL A 46 6.22 -2.36 -23.77
C VAL A 46 5.32 -1.36 -24.47
N LEU A 47 5.55 -1.19 -25.77
CA LEU A 47 4.80 -0.26 -26.61
C LEU A 47 4.03 -1.03 -27.69
N PHE A 48 2.78 -0.63 -27.92
CA PHE A 48 1.98 -1.06 -29.06
C PHE A 48 1.58 0.17 -29.87
N SER A 49 1.76 0.13 -31.18
CA SER A 49 1.37 1.24 -32.05
C SER A 49 0.59 0.81 -33.29
N ILE A 50 -0.28 1.69 -33.75
CA ILE A 50 -0.97 1.61 -35.04
C ILE A 50 -1.02 3.01 -35.65
N ALA A 51 -0.91 3.08 -36.98
CA ALA A 51 -1.07 4.31 -37.72
C ALA A 51 -1.76 4.03 -39.07
N ASP A 52 -2.54 5.00 -39.54
CA ASP A 52 -3.08 5.06 -40.89
C ASP A 52 -2.64 6.38 -41.51
N ASP A 53 -1.58 6.31 -42.33
CA ASP A 53 -0.98 7.48 -42.97
C ASP A 53 -1.94 8.18 -43.95
N LYS A 54 -2.93 7.46 -44.50
CA LYS A 54 -3.92 8.06 -45.42
C LYS A 54 -4.93 8.91 -44.65
N LYS A 55 -5.27 8.50 -43.43
CA LYS A 55 -6.17 9.25 -42.54
C LYS A 55 -5.43 10.22 -41.61
N GLY A 56 -4.10 10.11 -41.51
CA GLY A 56 -3.31 10.88 -40.55
C GLY A 56 -3.57 10.49 -39.09
N THR A 57 -4.06 9.27 -38.84
CA THR A 57 -4.45 8.82 -37.50
C THR A 57 -3.41 7.90 -36.89
N PHE A 58 -3.19 8.00 -35.58
CA PHE A 58 -2.30 7.10 -34.85
C PHE A 58 -2.85 6.80 -33.45
N ALA A 59 -2.40 5.68 -32.90
CA ALA A 59 -2.51 5.40 -31.49
C ALA A 59 -1.26 4.67 -30.97
N LEU A 60 -0.89 4.98 -29.74
CA LEU A 60 0.20 4.39 -28.99
C LEU A 60 -0.35 3.93 -27.64
N LEU A 61 -0.07 2.69 -27.26
CA LEU A 61 -0.24 2.19 -25.91
C LEU A 61 1.15 1.91 -25.34
N THR A 62 1.40 2.40 -24.13
CA THR A 62 2.63 2.13 -23.40
C THR A 62 2.29 1.49 -22.07
N ILE A 63 2.98 0.39 -21.77
CA ILE A 63 2.99 -0.25 -20.47
C ILE A 63 4.36 0.02 -19.85
N TYR A 64 4.39 0.61 -18.66
CA TYR A 64 5.61 0.89 -17.93
C TYR A 64 5.89 -0.22 -16.93
N ALA A 65 7.18 -0.50 -16.66
CA ALA A 65 7.56 -1.41 -15.59
C ALA A 65 7.02 -0.90 -14.24
N SER A 66 6.63 -1.81 -13.33
CA SER A 66 6.16 -1.39 -12.02
C SER A 66 7.27 -0.75 -11.19
N GLY A 67 6.89 0.28 -10.44
CA GLY A 67 7.72 0.93 -9.43
C GLY A 67 7.25 0.61 -8.03
N GLU A 68 7.97 1.12 -7.04
CA GLU A 68 7.49 1.17 -5.66
C GLU A 68 6.32 2.16 -5.57
N SER A 69 5.25 1.76 -4.89
CA SER A 69 4.14 2.67 -4.56
C SER A 69 4.46 3.45 -3.29
N SER A 70 4.05 4.71 -3.26
CA SER A 70 4.04 5.52 -2.04
C SER A 70 2.94 5.10 -1.05
N GLY A 71 2.03 4.22 -1.48
CA GLY A 71 0.80 3.85 -0.80
C GLY A 71 -0.35 4.85 -0.99
N ASP A 72 -0.12 5.97 -1.68
CA ASP A 72 -1.14 6.95 -2.07
C ASP A 72 -1.36 6.90 -3.58
N ALA A 73 -2.56 6.46 -3.99
CA ALA A 73 -2.87 6.29 -5.41
C ALA A 73 -2.86 7.60 -6.21
N LYS A 74 -3.18 8.74 -5.57
CA LYS A 74 -3.16 10.05 -6.23
C LYS A 74 -1.73 10.56 -6.38
N HIS A 75 -0.89 10.39 -5.37
CA HIS A 75 0.52 10.75 -5.42
C HIS A 75 1.30 9.88 -6.42
N ASP A 76 1.02 8.58 -6.45
CA ASP A 76 1.59 7.65 -7.43
C ASP A 76 1.21 8.08 -8.86
N PHE A 77 -0.07 8.41 -9.09
CA PHE A 77 -0.54 8.93 -10.37
C PHE A 77 0.13 10.26 -10.73
N GLU A 78 0.23 11.20 -9.81
CA GLU A 78 0.88 12.49 -10.06
C GLU A 78 2.35 12.30 -10.44
N SER A 79 3.04 11.36 -9.79
CA SER A 79 4.43 10.99 -10.09
C SER A 79 4.54 10.39 -11.49
N ASP A 80 3.69 9.41 -11.82
CA ASP A 80 3.65 8.79 -13.15
C ASP A 80 3.28 9.80 -14.25
N TRP A 81 2.35 10.71 -13.97
CA TRP A 81 1.98 11.77 -14.90
C TRP A 81 3.16 12.69 -15.19
N GLN A 82 3.92 13.11 -14.18
CA GLN A 82 5.11 13.93 -14.38
C GLN A 82 6.20 13.19 -15.15
N GLU A 83 6.48 11.94 -14.76
CA GLU A 83 7.57 11.14 -15.31
C GLU A 83 7.30 10.72 -16.77
N PHE A 84 6.11 10.20 -17.04
CA PHE A 84 5.80 9.55 -18.31
C PHE A 84 5.06 10.44 -19.30
N ILE A 85 4.29 11.42 -18.82
CA ILE A 85 3.44 12.25 -19.68
C ILE A 85 3.99 13.67 -19.79
N ALA A 86 4.00 14.45 -18.71
CA ALA A 86 4.40 15.85 -18.75
C ALA A 86 5.87 16.01 -19.16
N GLY A 87 6.77 15.21 -18.58
CA GLY A 87 8.20 15.25 -18.87
C GLY A 87 8.57 14.81 -20.29
N GLN A 88 7.83 13.85 -20.87
CA GLN A 88 8.14 13.30 -22.19
C GLN A 88 7.41 14.01 -23.34
N LEU A 89 6.17 14.44 -23.11
CA LEU A 89 5.30 15.01 -24.14
C LEU A 89 5.18 16.54 -24.06
N GLY A 90 5.70 17.17 -22.99
CA GLY A 90 5.59 18.61 -22.77
C GLY A 90 4.16 19.07 -22.44
N VAL A 91 3.31 18.16 -21.97
CA VAL A 91 1.92 18.46 -21.58
C VAL A 91 1.93 19.26 -20.28
N THR A 92 1.53 20.54 -20.34
CA THR A 92 1.49 21.45 -19.18
C THR A 92 0.10 21.57 -18.56
N SER A 93 -0.94 21.11 -19.27
CA SER A 93 -2.31 21.08 -18.75
C SER A 93 -2.45 20.05 -17.62
N LYS A 94 -3.18 20.42 -16.57
CA LYS A 94 -3.55 19.48 -15.51
C LYS A 94 -4.46 18.39 -16.08
N PRO A 95 -4.26 17.10 -15.73
CA PRO A 95 -5.16 16.04 -16.16
C PRO A 95 -6.54 16.21 -15.53
N ALA A 96 -7.58 15.92 -16.31
CA ALA A 96 -8.91 15.65 -15.78
C ALA A 96 -8.91 14.23 -15.20
N LEU A 97 -9.24 14.11 -13.91
CA LEU A 97 -9.22 12.85 -13.17
C LEU A 97 -10.61 12.23 -13.08
N GLU A 98 -10.67 10.92 -13.19
CA GLU A 98 -11.84 10.13 -12.82
C GLU A 98 -11.84 9.83 -11.31
N PRO A 99 -13.00 9.49 -10.70
CA PRO A 99 -13.04 8.98 -9.33
C PRO A 99 -12.17 7.72 -9.17
N VAL A 100 -11.54 7.56 -8.00
CA VAL A 100 -10.72 6.38 -7.70
C VAL A 100 -11.56 5.11 -7.82
N GLU A 101 -11.13 4.18 -8.67
CA GLU A 101 -11.74 2.87 -8.85
C GLU A 101 -11.02 1.84 -7.96
N LYS A 102 -11.77 0.96 -7.29
CA LYS A 102 -11.21 -0.22 -6.62
C LYS A 102 -11.32 -1.44 -7.51
N ARG A 103 -10.19 -2.03 -7.89
CA ARG A 103 -10.14 -3.23 -8.73
C ARG A 103 -9.22 -4.27 -8.12
N ASP A 104 -9.79 -5.40 -7.68
CA ASP A 104 -9.03 -6.54 -7.16
C ASP A 104 -8.04 -6.23 -6.01
N GLY A 105 -8.30 -5.17 -5.24
CA GLY A 105 -7.44 -4.70 -4.15
C GLY A 105 -6.42 -3.62 -4.54
N TRP A 106 -6.40 -3.23 -5.81
CA TRP A 106 -5.69 -2.03 -6.28
C TRP A 106 -6.62 -0.82 -6.22
N ASP A 107 -6.08 0.31 -5.76
CA ASP A 107 -6.70 1.61 -5.98
C ASP A 107 -6.20 2.15 -7.33
N VAL A 108 -7.12 2.54 -8.20
CA VAL A 108 -6.80 2.91 -9.58
C VAL A 108 -7.21 4.34 -9.85
N VAL A 109 -6.27 5.14 -10.34
CA VAL A 109 -6.49 6.52 -10.75
C VAL A 109 -6.31 6.61 -12.26
N THR A 110 -7.35 7.10 -12.94
CA THR A 110 -7.31 7.41 -14.37
C THR A 110 -7.33 8.92 -14.52
N GLY A 111 -6.49 9.44 -15.42
CA GLY A 111 -6.51 10.85 -15.79
C GLY A 111 -6.09 11.08 -17.22
N GLY A 112 -6.63 12.13 -17.83
CA GLY A 112 -6.33 12.44 -19.22
C GLY A 112 -6.29 13.93 -19.53
N ALA A 113 -5.64 14.27 -20.64
CA ALA A 113 -5.57 15.63 -21.14
C ALA A 113 -5.49 15.64 -22.67
N SER A 114 -5.98 16.71 -23.28
CA SER A 114 -5.70 17.02 -24.69
C SER A 114 -4.44 17.87 -24.80
N PHE A 115 -3.68 17.67 -25.88
CA PHE A 115 -2.45 18.40 -26.16
C PHE A 115 -2.19 18.51 -27.66
N GLU A 116 -1.38 19.47 -28.04
CA GLU A 116 -0.91 19.64 -29.42
C GLU A 116 0.44 18.97 -29.61
N ASN A 117 0.64 18.28 -30.72
CA ASN A 117 1.94 17.74 -31.12
C ASN A 117 2.18 17.94 -32.62
N LYS A 118 3.28 17.38 -33.15
CA LYS A 118 3.65 17.55 -34.57
C LYS A 118 2.65 16.97 -35.56
N THR A 119 1.77 16.05 -35.14
CA THR A 119 0.73 15.44 -35.95
C THR A 119 -0.66 16.06 -35.72
N GLY A 120 -0.77 17.03 -34.80
CA GLY A 120 -1.97 17.81 -34.52
C GLY A 120 -2.60 17.53 -33.13
N PRO A 121 -3.86 17.94 -32.93
CA PRO A 121 -4.57 17.74 -31.67
C PRO A 121 -4.62 16.27 -31.30
N SER A 122 -4.18 15.95 -30.09
CA SER A 122 -4.09 14.59 -29.58
C SER A 122 -4.61 14.53 -28.14
N ALA A 123 -4.90 13.33 -27.67
CA ALA A 123 -5.27 13.06 -26.30
C ALA A 123 -4.31 12.04 -25.68
N VAL A 124 -4.11 12.17 -24.38
CA VAL A 124 -3.43 11.17 -23.56
C VAL A 124 -4.34 10.75 -22.41
N ILE A 125 -4.35 9.45 -22.12
CA ILE A 125 -4.97 8.86 -20.95
C ILE A 125 -3.88 8.07 -20.23
N LEU A 126 -3.71 8.32 -18.94
CA LEU A 126 -2.84 7.55 -18.05
C LEU A 126 -3.72 6.84 -17.02
N ARG A 127 -3.41 5.57 -16.76
CA ARG A 127 -4.04 4.79 -15.71
C ARG A 127 -2.96 4.22 -14.81
N THR A 128 -3.02 4.59 -13.53
CA THR A 128 -2.09 4.17 -12.48
C THR A 128 -2.81 3.28 -11.48
N PHE A 129 -2.23 2.11 -11.21
CA PHE A 129 -2.70 1.15 -10.22
C PHE A 129 -1.74 1.18 -9.04
N SER A 130 -2.27 1.40 -7.84
CA SER A 130 -1.50 1.46 -6.60
C SER A 130 -2.01 0.43 -5.60
N GLY A 131 -1.11 -0.37 -5.06
CA GLY A 131 -1.47 -1.44 -4.13
C GLY A 131 -0.34 -2.44 -3.96
N PHE A 132 -0.40 -3.23 -2.89
CA PHE A 132 0.57 -4.31 -2.66
C PHE A 132 2.05 -3.88 -2.68
N GLY A 133 2.34 -2.64 -2.25
CA GLY A 133 3.67 -2.04 -2.26
C GLY A 133 4.17 -1.62 -3.65
N LYS A 134 3.38 -1.82 -4.71
CA LYS A 134 3.76 -1.51 -6.09
C LYS A 134 2.83 -0.48 -6.70
N ARG A 135 3.38 0.30 -7.64
CA ARG A 135 2.62 1.12 -8.58
C ARG A 135 2.88 0.61 -9.98
N PHE A 136 1.85 0.53 -10.80
CA PHE A 136 1.95 0.12 -12.20
C PHE A 136 1.14 1.07 -13.06
N SER A 137 1.68 1.43 -14.23
CA SER A 137 1.07 2.43 -15.10
C SER A 137 1.01 2.00 -16.55
N ALA A 138 -0.11 2.36 -17.19
CA ALA A 138 -0.30 2.22 -18.62
C ALA A 138 -0.87 3.53 -19.20
N ALA A 139 -0.34 3.95 -20.35
CA ALA A 139 -0.76 5.16 -21.03
C ALA A 139 -1.25 4.86 -22.45
N ALA A 140 -2.24 5.62 -22.91
CA ALA A 140 -2.70 5.66 -24.29
C ALA A 140 -2.53 7.08 -24.85
N ILE A 141 -1.94 7.21 -26.03
CA ILE A 141 -1.85 8.48 -26.77
C ILE A 141 -2.47 8.26 -28.14
N PHE A 142 -3.41 9.11 -28.55
CA PHE A 142 -4.13 8.95 -29.81
C PHE A 142 -4.68 10.28 -30.32
N ASN A 143 -4.97 10.37 -31.61
CA ASN A 143 -5.58 11.55 -32.23
C ASN A 143 -6.91 11.25 -32.95
N SER A 144 -7.46 10.05 -32.77
CA SER A 144 -8.74 9.64 -33.36
C SER A 144 -9.53 8.74 -32.41
N GLN A 145 -10.85 8.85 -32.48
CA GLN A 145 -11.77 7.97 -31.73
C GLN A 145 -11.80 6.53 -32.28
N ASP A 146 -11.34 6.31 -33.51
CA ASP A 146 -11.32 4.97 -34.16
C ASP A 146 -10.59 3.92 -33.31
N SER A 147 -9.58 4.34 -32.54
CA SER A 147 -8.76 3.46 -31.69
C SER A 147 -9.34 3.24 -30.28
N LEU A 148 -10.35 4.01 -29.85
CA LEU A 148 -10.89 3.94 -28.49
C LEU A 148 -11.40 2.54 -28.11
N PRO A 149 -12.17 1.82 -28.96
CA PRO A 149 -12.62 0.47 -28.61
C PRO A 149 -11.46 -0.49 -28.33
N ALA A 150 -10.35 -0.37 -29.08
CA ALA A 150 -9.17 -1.20 -28.87
C ALA A 150 -8.41 -0.80 -27.59
N ILE A 151 -8.34 0.51 -27.29
CA ILE A 151 -7.71 1.03 -26.06
C ILE A 151 -8.49 0.56 -24.82
N GLU A 152 -9.83 0.65 -24.85
CA GLU A 152 -10.70 0.20 -23.76
C GLU A 152 -10.64 -1.31 -23.54
N ALA A 153 -10.66 -2.09 -24.63
CA ALA A 153 -10.51 -3.53 -24.57
C ALA A 153 -9.14 -3.92 -23.97
N PHE A 154 -8.07 -3.24 -24.39
CA PHE A 154 -6.73 -3.44 -23.83
C PHE A 154 -6.71 -3.10 -22.33
N ALA A 155 -7.18 -1.91 -21.93
CA ALA A 155 -7.19 -1.46 -20.53
C ALA A 155 -8.03 -2.38 -19.62
N SER A 156 -9.11 -2.95 -20.15
CA SER A 156 -9.96 -3.91 -19.44
C SER A 156 -9.31 -5.29 -19.31
N SER A 157 -8.42 -5.65 -20.24
CA SER A 157 -7.71 -6.93 -20.23
C SER A 157 -6.54 -6.99 -19.23
N ILE A 158 -6.10 -5.83 -18.71
CA ILE A 158 -4.99 -5.75 -17.76
C ILE A 158 -5.39 -6.45 -16.47
N ASN A 159 -4.71 -7.55 -16.20
CA ASN A 159 -4.74 -8.26 -14.94
C ASN A 159 -3.37 -8.11 -14.28
N LEU A 160 -3.36 -7.54 -13.08
CA LEU A 160 -2.13 -7.40 -12.32
C LEU A 160 -1.98 -8.60 -11.41
N LYS A 161 -0.86 -9.29 -11.56
CA LYS A 161 -0.37 -10.18 -10.52
C LYS A 161 -0.29 -9.33 -9.26
N LYS A 162 -1.17 -9.64 -8.32
CA LYS A 162 -0.97 -9.20 -6.95
C LYS A 162 0.37 -9.78 -6.60
N SER A 163 1.35 -8.92 -6.38
CA SER A 163 2.30 -9.29 -5.36
C SER A 163 1.41 -9.57 -4.15
N GLU A 164 1.17 -10.85 -3.83
CA GLU A 164 1.30 -11.20 -2.42
C GLU A 164 2.54 -10.43 -2.03
N THR A 165 2.43 -9.52 -1.06
CA THR A 165 3.62 -9.03 -0.40
C THR A 165 4.47 -10.28 -0.22
N LYS A 166 5.49 -10.43 -1.07
CA LYS A 166 6.71 -11.04 -0.66
C LYS A 166 7.04 -10.09 0.48
N GLN A 167 6.64 -10.50 1.69
CA GLN A 167 7.39 -10.20 2.88
C GLN A 167 8.81 -10.24 2.37
N SER A 168 9.39 -9.05 2.18
CA SER A 168 10.76 -8.94 1.75
C SER A 168 11.50 -9.84 2.71
N GLN A 169 12.14 -10.89 2.21
CA GLN A 169 13.13 -11.61 2.98
C GLN A 169 14.33 -10.66 3.14
N ALA A 170 14.14 -9.67 4.01
CA ALA A 170 15.12 -9.19 4.95
C ALA A 170 14.52 -9.53 6.33
N GLY A 171 14.75 -10.77 6.76
CA GLY A 171 14.18 -11.35 7.99
C GLY A 171 12.74 -11.84 7.82
N SER A 172 12.44 -13.01 8.37
CA SER A 172 11.05 -13.43 8.64
C SER A 172 10.28 -12.30 9.33
N GLN A 173 9.00 -12.07 8.95
CA GLN A 173 8.11 -11.18 9.69
C GLN A 173 8.32 -11.39 11.20
N PRO A 174 8.53 -10.32 11.98
CA PRO A 174 8.92 -10.49 13.36
C PRO A 174 7.81 -11.15 14.15
N SER A 175 8.20 -11.96 15.13
CA SER A 175 7.25 -12.40 16.15
C SER A 175 6.88 -11.21 17.02
N ILE A 176 5.63 -11.16 17.50
CA ILE A 176 5.19 -10.17 18.47
C ILE A 176 6.06 -10.16 19.73
N THR A 177 6.70 -11.30 20.04
CA THR A 177 7.54 -11.50 21.23
C THR A 177 9.01 -11.18 20.99
N GLN A 178 9.40 -10.81 19.76
CA GLN A 178 10.80 -10.63 19.39
C GLN A 178 11.37 -9.29 19.89
N PHE A 179 10.53 -8.26 20.00
CA PHE A 179 10.94 -6.90 20.28
C PHE A 179 10.11 -6.27 21.39
N PHE A 180 10.63 -5.14 21.89
CA PHE A 180 9.80 -4.16 22.57
C PHE A 180 9.14 -3.29 21.51
N TRP A 181 7.85 -3.00 21.69
CA TRP A 181 7.07 -2.22 20.74
C TRP A 181 6.82 -0.85 21.35
N LYS A 182 7.43 0.18 20.80
CA LYS A 182 7.47 1.51 21.41
C LYS A 182 6.81 2.57 20.53
N GLN A 183 5.94 3.36 21.13
CA GLN A 183 5.38 4.57 20.55
C GLN A 183 5.87 5.76 21.36
N SER A 184 6.30 6.83 20.69
CA SER A 184 6.73 8.07 21.35
C SER A 184 6.04 9.27 20.70
N GLN A 185 5.55 10.20 21.51
CA GLN A 185 5.01 11.47 21.03
C GLN A 185 5.68 12.61 21.80
N SER A 186 6.01 13.70 21.10
CA SER A 186 6.44 14.94 21.73
C SER A 186 5.25 15.89 21.85
N ARG A 187 5.18 16.62 22.96
CA ARG A 187 4.21 17.70 23.16
C ARG A 187 4.94 19.03 22.98
N LYS A 188 4.41 19.88 22.10
CA LYS A 188 4.85 21.27 21.94
C LYS A 188 3.83 22.19 22.61
N ASP A 189 4.31 23.24 23.27
CA ASP A 189 3.49 24.31 23.85
C ASP A 189 4.02 25.66 23.35
N ILE A 190 3.31 26.74 23.67
CA ILE A 190 3.65 28.12 23.29
C ILE A 190 4.99 28.49 23.95
N GLY A 191 6.08 28.35 23.19
CA GLY A 191 7.46 28.59 23.64
C GLY A 191 8.42 27.40 23.53
N GLY A 192 7.97 26.21 23.10
CA GLY A 192 8.89 25.10 22.80
C GLY A 192 8.40 23.70 23.22
N TYR A 193 9.34 22.86 23.70
CA TYR A 193 9.08 21.47 24.09
C TYR A 193 8.42 21.40 25.46
N ALA A 194 7.19 20.90 25.54
CA ALA A 194 6.35 20.89 26.75
C ALA A 194 6.37 19.57 27.52
N GLY A 195 6.85 18.50 26.87
CA GLY A 195 6.84 17.16 27.41
C GLY A 195 6.91 16.08 26.35
N TYR A 196 6.82 14.82 26.79
CA TYR A 196 6.70 13.67 25.90
C TYR A 196 5.82 12.59 26.53
N SER A 197 5.21 11.76 25.69
CA SER A 197 4.63 10.48 26.11
C SER A 197 5.38 9.34 25.44
N LYS A 198 5.57 8.23 26.15
CA LYS A 198 6.16 7.00 25.64
C LYS A 198 5.33 5.82 26.10
N ASN A 199 4.80 5.05 25.17
CA ASN A 199 4.12 3.79 25.42
C ASN A 199 5.04 2.66 24.97
N THR A 200 5.16 1.59 25.76
CA THR A 200 5.99 0.43 25.42
C THR A 200 5.25 -0.85 25.77
N TYR A 201 5.09 -1.74 24.80
CA TYR A 201 4.66 -3.11 25.01
C TYR A 201 5.85 -4.07 24.99
N GLN A 202 5.78 -5.08 25.84
CA GLN A 202 6.58 -6.30 25.77
C GLN A 202 5.61 -7.47 25.79
N PHE A 203 5.64 -8.31 24.76
CA PHE A 203 4.88 -9.56 24.71
C PHE A 203 5.83 -10.73 24.94
N ASN A 204 5.46 -11.66 25.82
CA ASN A 204 6.29 -12.82 26.15
C ASN A 204 5.74 -14.09 25.50
N ALA A 205 6.62 -15.06 25.24
CA ALA A 205 6.24 -16.32 24.59
C ALA A 205 5.27 -17.19 25.41
N ASP A 206 5.19 -16.96 26.72
CA ASP A 206 4.27 -17.65 27.65
C ASP A 206 2.83 -17.11 27.61
N GLY A 207 2.55 -16.14 26.74
CA GLY A 207 1.24 -15.49 26.64
C GLY A 207 1.00 -14.37 27.65
N THR A 208 2.03 -13.91 28.36
CA THR A 208 1.96 -12.71 29.22
C THR A 208 2.44 -11.46 28.49
N TYR A 209 2.02 -10.28 28.95
CA TYR A 209 2.54 -9.02 28.45
C TYR A 209 2.79 -8.03 29.58
N GLN A 210 3.66 -7.05 29.30
CA GLN A 210 3.82 -5.84 30.07
C GLN A 210 3.58 -4.64 29.16
N PHE A 211 2.89 -3.64 29.70
CA PHE A 211 2.71 -2.33 29.09
C PHE A 211 3.21 -1.27 30.07
N SER A 212 3.97 -0.30 29.57
CA SER A 212 4.37 0.86 30.34
C SER A 212 4.09 2.15 29.58
N ARG A 213 3.59 3.15 30.29
CA ARG A 213 3.46 4.52 29.82
C ARG A 213 4.29 5.45 30.67
N VAL A 214 5.02 6.34 30.01
CA VAL A 214 5.75 7.44 30.64
C VAL A 214 5.30 8.73 30.00
N ASP A 215 4.58 9.54 30.75
CA ASP A 215 4.27 10.91 30.39
C ASP A 215 5.16 11.85 31.20
N PHE A 216 6.04 12.56 30.50
CA PHE A 216 6.81 13.68 31.04
C PHE A 216 6.15 15.00 30.65
N GLN A 217 6.07 15.93 31.60
CA GLN A 217 5.61 17.30 31.38
C GLN A 217 6.50 18.28 32.14
N ASN A 218 6.63 19.51 31.63
CA ASN A 218 7.43 20.55 32.28
C ASN A 218 6.81 21.10 33.57
N TYR A 219 5.51 20.88 33.75
CA TYR A 219 4.75 21.31 34.93
C TYR A 219 4.76 20.24 36.02
N SER A 220 4.50 20.64 37.27
CA SER A 220 4.43 19.70 38.40
C SER A 220 3.06 19.02 38.47
N PRO A 221 2.98 17.69 38.62
CA PRO A 221 4.09 16.73 38.72
C PRO A 221 4.71 16.43 37.35
N LYS A 222 6.04 16.25 37.31
CA LYS A 222 6.78 16.15 36.04
C LYS A 222 6.64 14.81 35.34
N TYR A 223 6.43 13.73 36.09
CA TYR A 223 6.31 12.38 35.53
C TYR A 223 5.02 11.72 35.97
N TYR A 224 4.32 11.11 35.01
CA TYR A 224 3.27 10.14 35.25
C TYR A 224 3.71 8.81 34.63
N LEU A 225 3.65 7.76 35.43
CA LEU A 225 3.99 6.41 35.03
C LEU A 225 2.73 5.57 35.13
N GLU A 226 2.47 4.75 34.10
CA GLU A 226 1.49 3.68 34.18
C GLU A 226 2.19 2.37 33.86
N ASN A 227 1.89 1.32 34.61
CA ASN A 227 2.39 -0.02 34.35
C ASN A 227 1.22 -0.99 34.42
N GLU A 228 1.10 -1.82 33.40
CA GLU A 228 0.07 -2.84 33.30
C GLU A 228 0.71 -4.17 32.93
N GLU A 229 0.22 -5.24 33.55
CA GLU A 229 0.61 -6.62 33.25
C GLU A 229 -0.63 -7.50 33.15
N GLY A 230 -0.55 -8.51 32.29
CA GLY A 230 -1.65 -9.42 32.07
C GLY A 230 -1.30 -10.53 31.09
N THR A 231 -2.33 -11.04 30.42
CA THR A 231 -2.19 -12.08 29.39
C THR A 231 -2.70 -11.59 28.05
N TYR A 232 -2.11 -12.09 26.98
CA TYR A 232 -2.62 -11.90 25.63
C TYR A 232 -2.87 -13.25 24.94
N LYS A 233 -3.78 -13.24 23.97
CA LYS A 233 -4.04 -14.38 23.08
C LYS A 233 -4.12 -13.90 21.65
N ILE A 234 -3.58 -14.70 20.73
CA ILE A 234 -3.64 -14.46 19.30
C ILE A 234 -4.52 -15.53 18.66
N ALA A 235 -5.45 -15.10 17.80
CA ALA A 235 -6.25 -15.96 16.96
C ALA A 235 -6.31 -15.34 15.55
N GLY A 236 -5.52 -15.89 14.62
CA GLY A 236 -5.30 -15.27 13.31
C GLY A 236 -4.64 -13.90 13.45
N ASN A 237 -5.19 -12.87 12.80
CA ASN A 237 -4.73 -11.48 12.90
C ASN A 237 -5.37 -10.70 14.07
N LYS A 238 -6.06 -11.37 15.00
CA LYS A 238 -6.67 -10.75 16.17
C LYS A 238 -5.88 -11.04 17.43
N MET A 239 -5.66 -10.00 18.22
CA MET A 239 -5.08 -10.08 19.55
C MET A 239 -6.13 -9.68 20.58
N THR A 240 -6.27 -10.48 21.64
CA THR A 240 -7.02 -10.12 22.85
C THR A 240 -6.04 -9.88 23.99
N ILE A 241 -6.07 -8.70 24.59
CA ILE A 241 -5.30 -8.32 25.76
C ILE A 241 -6.22 -8.33 26.98
N THR A 242 -5.85 -9.11 28.01
CA THR A 242 -6.57 -9.28 29.27
C THR A 242 -5.68 -8.84 30.42
N PRO A 243 -5.82 -7.60 30.92
CA PRO A 243 -5.07 -7.10 32.06
C PRO A 243 -5.37 -7.88 33.33
N LYS A 244 -4.35 -8.09 34.15
CA LYS A 244 -4.49 -8.65 35.51
C LYS A 244 -4.21 -7.59 36.58
N LYS A 245 -3.32 -6.64 36.27
CA LYS A 245 -2.95 -5.55 37.18
C LYS A 245 -2.58 -4.33 36.35
N SER A 246 -3.06 -3.17 36.76
CA SER A 246 -2.75 -1.89 36.13
C SER A 246 -2.61 -0.85 37.24
N ILE A 247 -1.50 -0.13 37.26
CA ILE A 247 -1.18 0.86 38.29
C ILE A 247 -0.69 2.15 37.66
N PHE A 248 -0.90 3.26 38.36
CA PHE A 248 -0.29 4.55 38.02
C PHE A 248 0.49 5.13 39.19
N SER A 249 1.44 6.01 38.88
CA SER A 249 2.12 6.86 39.85
C SER A 249 2.53 8.20 39.25
N SER A 250 2.55 9.26 40.07
CA SER A 250 3.02 10.59 39.65
C SER A 250 4.21 11.03 40.50
N HIS A 251 5.22 11.66 39.90
CA HIS A 251 6.49 11.99 40.55
C HIS A 251 6.91 13.45 40.27
N LYS A 252 7.61 14.05 41.24
CA LYS A 252 7.92 15.49 41.23
C LYS A 252 9.00 15.86 40.21
N SER A 253 10.17 15.22 40.26
CA SER A 253 11.35 15.65 39.49
C SER A 253 11.98 14.56 38.64
N ARG A 254 12.00 13.31 39.13
CA ARG A 254 12.54 12.14 38.45
C ARG A 254 11.59 10.95 38.60
N LYS A 255 11.76 9.93 37.76
CA LYS A 255 10.90 8.72 37.75
C LYS A 255 11.09 7.84 38.99
N ASP A 256 12.27 7.90 39.58
CA ASP A 256 12.70 7.15 40.77
C ASP A 256 12.37 7.84 42.09
N ASP A 257 11.90 9.09 42.05
CA ASP A 257 11.46 9.79 43.26
C ASP A 257 10.25 9.07 43.89
N ALA A 258 10.03 9.23 45.19
CA ALA A 258 8.83 8.71 45.84
C ALA A 258 7.55 9.24 45.15
N PRO A 259 6.53 8.38 44.94
CA PRO A 259 5.30 8.81 44.25
C PRO A 259 4.54 9.82 45.11
N LEU A 260 4.13 10.92 44.49
CA LEU A 260 3.21 11.91 45.08
C LEU A 260 1.78 11.38 45.17
N ARG A 261 1.39 10.57 44.18
CA ARG A 261 0.14 9.83 44.10
C ARG A 261 0.41 8.52 43.40
N SER A 262 -0.32 7.49 43.79
CA SER A 262 -0.34 6.20 43.10
C SER A 262 -1.68 5.51 43.35
N GLY A 263 -1.98 4.52 42.53
CA GLY A 263 -3.20 3.74 42.66
C GLY A 263 -3.34 2.70 41.56
N ASN A 264 -4.49 2.03 41.56
CA ASN A 264 -4.85 1.09 40.51
C ASN A 264 -5.63 1.79 39.40
N LEU A 265 -5.46 1.33 38.16
CA LEU A 265 -6.26 1.73 37.01
C LEU A 265 -7.32 0.66 36.72
N GLU A 266 -8.37 1.06 36.02
CA GLU A 266 -9.43 0.17 35.54
C GLU A 266 -8.87 -0.89 34.57
N LEU A 267 -9.19 -2.15 34.81
CA LEU A 267 -8.77 -3.25 33.93
C LEU A 267 -9.76 -3.39 32.78
N ALA A 268 -9.33 -3.08 31.57
CA ALA A 268 -10.14 -3.21 30.36
C ALA A 268 -9.58 -4.33 29.46
N VAL A 269 -10.42 -5.33 29.15
CA VAL A 269 -10.12 -6.30 28.09
C VAL A 269 -10.22 -5.60 26.75
N LEU A 270 -9.14 -5.63 25.97
CA LEU A 270 -9.06 -4.97 24.68
C LEU A 270 -8.84 -6.00 23.58
N GLN A 271 -9.47 -5.77 22.43
CA GLN A 271 -9.29 -6.58 21.24
C GLN A 271 -8.79 -5.70 20.10
N TYR A 272 -7.73 -6.16 19.44
CA TYR A 272 -7.14 -5.51 18.29
C TYR A 272 -7.12 -6.47 17.10
N SER A 273 -7.28 -5.96 15.89
CA SER A 273 -6.57 -6.53 14.75
C SER A 273 -5.15 -5.98 14.74
N PHE A 274 -4.16 -6.82 14.44
CA PHE A 274 -2.77 -6.39 14.38
C PHE A 274 -2.11 -6.80 13.06
N GLU A 275 -1.11 -6.03 12.67
CA GLU A 275 -0.25 -6.27 11.51
C GLU A 275 1.15 -5.74 11.79
N PHE A 276 2.14 -6.30 11.11
CA PHE A 276 3.50 -5.75 11.09
C PHE A 276 3.72 -5.04 9.77
N MET A 277 4.30 -3.85 9.84
CA MET A 277 4.60 -3.05 8.65
C MET A 277 6.00 -2.47 8.76
N ASP A 278 6.81 -2.69 7.72
CA ASP A 278 8.02 -1.93 7.50
C ASP A 278 7.63 -0.60 6.85
N LEU A 279 7.53 0.45 7.67
CA LEU A 279 7.05 1.76 7.23
C LEU A 279 8.03 2.49 6.30
N HIS A 280 9.29 2.05 6.28
CA HIS A 280 10.38 2.76 5.63
C HIS A 280 11.10 1.91 4.58
N ASN A 281 10.66 0.66 4.39
CA ASN A 281 11.29 -0.33 3.51
C ASN A 281 12.78 -0.52 3.81
N ASP A 282 13.17 -0.39 5.08
CA ASP A 282 14.55 -0.46 5.54
C ASP A 282 14.77 -1.48 6.67
N GLY A 283 13.81 -2.38 6.86
CA GLY A 283 13.80 -3.44 7.87
C GLY A 283 13.31 -2.98 9.25
N ARG A 284 13.07 -1.68 9.46
CA ARG A 284 12.52 -1.17 10.72
C ARG A 284 11.03 -1.43 10.83
N TRP A 285 10.71 -2.56 11.44
CA TRP A 285 9.33 -3.00 11.65
C TRP A 285 8.56 -2.14 12.65
N SER A 286 7.28 -1.95 12.36
CA SER A 286 6.28 -1.40 13.27
C SER A 286 5.15 -2.40 13.50
N LEU A 287 4.70 -2.54 14.73
CA LEU A 287 3.47 -3.22 15.12
C LEU A 287 2.33 -2.22 15.07
N LEU A 288 1.35 -2.50 14.22
CA LEU A 288 0.11 -1.75 14.16
C LEU A 288 -0.97 -2.47 14.99
N LEU A 289 -1.61 -1.73 15.89
CA LEU A 289 -2.72 -2.22 16.71
C LEU A 289 -3.98 -1.39 16.44
N SER A 290 -4.93 -1.99 15.73
CA SER A 290 -6.22 -1.38 15.39
C SER A 290 -7.32 -1.95 16.30
N PRO A 291 -7.94 -1.16 17.20
CA PRO A 291 -9.04 -1.62 18.03
C PRO A 291 -10.16 -2.20 17.17
N VAL A 292 -10.66 -3.39 17.50
CA VAL A 292 -11.70 -4.08 16.69
C VAL A 292 -13.00 -3.27 16.62
N ASN A 293 -13.30 -2.47 17.64
CA ASN A 293 -14.44 -1.56 17.66
C ASN A 293 -14.19 -0.22 16.94
N GLY A 294 -12.97 0.04 16.46
CA GLY A 294 -12.57 1.28 15.80
C GLY A 294 -12.56 2.52 16.70
N VAL A 295 -12.56 2.35 18.03
CA VAL A 295 -12.60 3.42 19.02
C VAL A 295 -11.27 3.50 19.76
N GLU A 296 -10.84 4.73 20.07
CA GLU A 296 -9.65 4.98 20.87
C GLU A 296 -9.76 4.33 22.26
N THR A 297 -8.68 3.69 22.71
CA THR A 297 -8.61 3.06 24.03
C THR A 297 -8.02 4.04 25.05
N LYS A 298 -8.46 3.95 26.31
CA LYS A 298 -7.84 4.73 27.40
C LYS A 298 -6.33 4.41 27.53
N ARG A 299 -5.95 3.15 27.25
CA ARG A 299 -4.59 2.62 27.37
C ARG A 299 -3.64 3.28 26.37
N ASP A 300 -3.95 3.19 25.09
CA ASP A 300 -3.05 3.62 24.01
C ASP A 300 -3.26 5.10 23.65
N GLY A 301 -4.38 5.68 24.07
CA GLY A 301 -4.71 7.09 23.90
C GLY A 301 -5.31 7.39 22.53
N VAL A 302 -5.07 8.60 22.04
CA VAL A 302 -5.67 9.08 20.80
C VAL A 302 -4.94 8.53 19.58
N PHE A 303 -5.68 8.27 18.51
CA PHE A 303 -5.08 7.96 17.22
C PHE A 303 -4.29 9.16 16.74
N SER A 304 -3.04 8.92 16.37
CA SER A 304 -2.16 9.92 15.77
C SER A 304 -1.40 9.39 14.56
N PHE A 305 -1.52 8.09 14.28
CA PHE A 305 -0.80 7.47 13.17
C PHE A 305 -1.41 7.96 11.86
N GLN A 306 -0.52 8.44 10.99
CA GLN A 306 -0.86 8.79 9.63
C GLN A 306 -0.15 7.82 8.71
N LEU A 307 -0.89 7.30 7.74
CA LEU A 307 -0.33 6.56 6.63
C LEU A 307 -0.79 7.31 5.40
N ASN A 308 0.16 7.76 4.59
CA ASN A 308 -0.12 8.45 3.32
C ASN A 308 -0.93 9.74 3.52
N GLY A 309 -0.57 10.52 4.55
CA GLY A 309 -1.27 11.76 4.90
C GLY A 309 -2.65 11.58 5.54
N GLU A 310 -3.19 10.36 5.55
CA GLU A 310 -4.49 10.06 6.17
C GLU A 310 -4.34 9.57 7.60
N LYS A 311 -5.17 10.13 8.49
CA LYS A 311 -5.27 9.65 9.87
C LYS A 311 -5.90 8.26 9.88
N ARG A 312 -5.15 7.27 10.39
CA ARG A 312 -5.61 5.89 10.53
C ARG A 312 -6.17 5.65 11.93
N LYS A 313 -7.18 4.79 12.04
CA LYS A 313 -7.73 4.32 13.34
C LYS A 313 -6.90 3.18 13.92
N THR A 314 -5.59 3.40 14.03
CA THR A 314 -4.63 2.42 14.54
C THR A 314 -3.54 3.12 15.34
N TYR A 315 -2.97 2.36 16.27
CA TYR A 315 -1.74 2.72 16.96
C TYR A 315 -0.56 2.12 16.21
N SER A 316 0.59 2.81 16.22
CA SER A 316 1.83 2.34 15.60
C SER A 316 2.94 2.35 16.63
N TYR A 317 3.59 1.20 16.80
CA TYR A 317 4.69 0.99 17.72
C TYR A 317 5.91 0.50 16.94
N SER A 318 7.03 1.21 17.02
CA SER A 318 8.27 0.79 16.36
C SER A 318 8.96 -0.31 17.17
N ALA A 319 9.57 -1.28 16.47
CA ALA A 319 10.42 -2.28 17.08
C ALA A 319 11.68 -1.65 17.68
N VAL A 320 11.96 -1.96 18.96
CA VAL A 320 13.18 -1.55 19.64
C VAL A 320 13.81 -2.71 20.41
N ASN A 321 15.13 -2.66 20.59
CA ASN A 321 15.86 -3.60 21.44
C ASN A 321 15.67 -3.28 22.93
N ALA A 322 16.27 -4.06 23.82
CA ALA A 322 16.19 -3.86 25.27
C ALA A 322 16.75 -2.51 25.74
N ASN A 323 17.65 -1.89 24.97
CA ASN A 323 18.18 -0.54 25.24
C ASN A 323 17.24 0.56 24.74
N GLY A 324 16.16 0.21 24.04
CA GLY A 324 15.19 1.14 23.48
C GLY A 324 15.63 1.78 22.16
N GLU A 325 16.64 1.20 21.50
CA GLU A 325 17.15 1.60 20.18
C GLU A 325 16.35 0.91 19.08
N LEU A 326 16.11 1.61 17.97
CA LEU A 326 15.42 1.04 16.81
C LEU A 326 16.20 -0.14 16.25
N VAL A 327 15.49 -1.24 15.96
CA VAL A 327 16.08 -2.43 15.33
C VAL A 327 15.82 -2.37 13.82
N PRO A 328 16.85 -2.53 12.97
CA PRO A 328 16.70 -2.68 11.53
C PRO A 328 16.24 -4.08 11.12
#